data_AF-A0A7J4ABG5-F1
#
_entry.id   AF-A0A7J4ABG5-F1
#
_cell.length_a   1.000
_cell.length_b   1.000
_cell.length_c   1.000
_cell.angle_alpha   90.00
_cell.angle_beta   90.00
_cell.angle_gamma   90.00
#
_symmetry.space_group_name_H-M   'P 1'
#
loop_
_entity.id
_entity.type
_entity.pdbx_description
1 polymer ?
#
loop_
_entity_poly.entity_id
_entity_poly.type
_entity_poly.pdbx_seq_one_letter_code
_entity_poly.pdbx_strand_id
1 'polypeptide(L)'
;MSEEKELKKEKIEEEKTVKIEDLLEEDETIKEERIMTINLRNAKKAPLYKRSKKAIKLLKELVKRFTKQKEVWVSQEVNEKIWKRGIKKPPSKIKVKVIITNKERALVFSA
;
A
#
# COMPACT_ATOMS: atom_id res chain seq x y z
N MET A 1 44.99 9.08 -0.98
CA MET A 1 44.33 7.95 -0.27
C MET A 1 42.91 8.28 0.21
N SER A 2 42.61 9.54 0.58
CA SER A 2 41.26 10.01 0.97
C SER A 2 40.35 10.28 -0.22
N GLU A 3 40.83 11.03 -1.23
CA GLU A 3 40.04 11.44 -2.40
C GLU A 3 39.62 10.27 -3.31
N GLU A 4 40.51 9.29 -3.55
CA GLU A 4 40.17 8.08 -4.32
C GLU A 4 39.11 7.20 -3.65
N LYS A 5 38.98 7.31 -2.32
CA LYS A 5 38.01 6.56 -1.53
C LYS A 5 36.64 7.24 -1.54
N GLU A 6 36.63 8.58 -1.59
CA GLU A 6 35.43 9.40 -1.78
C GLU A 6 34.88 9.28 -3.21
N LEU A 7 35.73 9.40 -4.23
CA LEU A 7 35.34 9.19 -5.64
C LEU A 7 34.80 7.78 -5.92
N LYS A 8 35.32 6.76 -5.23
CA LYS A 8 34.78 5.40 -5.30
C LYS A 8 33.43 5.28 -4.60
N LYS A 9 33.22 6.00 -3.50
CA LYS A 9 31.98 5.95 -2.74
C LYS A 9 30.85 6.65 -3.47
N GLU A 10 31.11 7.81 -4.07
CA GLU A 10 30.16 8.55 -4.93
C GLU A 10 29.79 7.71 -6.16
N LYS A 11 30.76 7.11 -6.87
CA LYS A 11 30.47 6.21 -7.99
C LYS A 11 29.62 5.00 -7.60
N ILE A 12 29.83 4.44 -6.41
CA ILE A 12 29.02 3.32 -5.89
C ILE A 12 27.61 3.79 -5.51
N GLU A 13 27.45 5.01 -4.99
CA GLU A 13 26.15 5.59 -4.66
C GLU A 13 25.37 5.94 -5.95
N GLU A 14 26.03 6.52 -6.96
CA GLU A 14 25.46 6.78 -8.28
C GLU A 14 25.10 5.49 -9.03
N GLU A 15 25.96 4.46 -9.02
CA GLU A 15 25.60 3.16 -9.60
C GLU A 15 24.44 2.49 -8.87
N LYS A 16 24.27 2.75 -7.57
CA LYS A 16 23.11 2.26 -6.81
C LYS A 16 21.85 3.03 -7.12
N THR A 17 21.90 4.35 -7.30
CA THR A 17 20.73 5.15 -7.67
C THR A 17 20.25 4.79 -9.07
N VAL A 18 21.16 4.67 -10.03
CA VAL A 18 20.82 4.28 -11.42
C VAL A 18 20.22 2.87 -11.46
N LYS A 19 20.76 1.91 -10.70
CA LYS A 19 20.18 0.55 -10.57
C LYS A 19 18.82 0.54 -9.87
N ILE A 20 18.52 1.52 -9.02
CA ILE A 20 17.23 1.66 -8.34
C ILE A 20 16.20 2.27 -9.30
N GLU A 21 16.62 3.25 -10.11
CA GLU A 21 15.82 3.96 -11.10
C GLU A 21 15.43 3.05 -12.28
N ASP A 22 16.38 2.29 -12.85
CA ASP A 22 16.10 1.33 -13.92
C ASP A 22 15.12 0.21 -13.46
N LEU A 23 15.15 -0.14 -12.17
CA LEU A 23 14.26 -1.14 -11.56
C LEU A 23 12.87 -0.59 -11.18
N LEU A 24 12.68 0.73 -11.28
CA LEU A 24 11.41 1.42 -11.12
C LEU A 24 10.70 1.57 -12.47
N GLU A 25 11.43 1.80 -13.56
CA GLU A 25 10.86 2.05 -14.89
C GLU A 25 10.29 0.81 -15.59
N GLU A 26 10.82 -0.39 -15.35
CA GLU A 26 10.27 -1.63 -15.96
C GLU A 26 8.93 -2.08 -15.35
N ASP A 27 8.52 -1.50 -14.22
CA ASP A 27 7.54 -2.13 -13.32
C ASP A 27 6.26 -1.34 -13.05
N GLU A 28 6.08 -0.19 -13.68
CA GLU A 28 4.89 0.66 -13.53
C GLU A 28 3.82 0.43 -14.61
N THR A 29 3.82 -0.71 -15.28
CA THR A 29 2.71 -1.07 -16.15
C THR A 29 1.48 -1.45 -15.31
N ILE A 30 0.49 -0.55 -15.30
CA ILE A 30 -0.83 -0.76 -14.70
C ILE A 30 -1.55 -1.83 -15.52
N LYS A 31 -1.83 -2.98 -14.91
CA LYS A 31 -2.54 -4.08 -15.55
C LYS A 31 -4.04 -3.85 -15.58
N GLU A 32 -4.61 -3.48 -14.43
CA GLU A 32 -6.04 -3.27 -14.29
C GLU A 32 -6.36 -2.26 -13.18
N GLU A 33 -7.43 -1.51 -13.39
CA GLU A 33 -8.02 -0.64 -12.38
C GLU A 33 -9.46 -1.04 -12.09
N ARG A 34 -9.83 -1.09 -10.81
CA ARG A 34 -11.19 -1.46 -10.37
C ARG A 34 -11.64 -0.59 -9.21
N ILE A 35 -12.86 -0.07 -9.26
CA ILE A 35 -13.50 0.60 -8.12
C ILE A 35 -14.40 -0.40 -7.42
N MET A 36 -14.22 -0.58 -6.10
CA MET A 36 -15.04 -1.50 -5.32
C MET A 36 -15.41 -0.94 -3.96
N THR A 37 -16.54 -1.42 -3.43
CA THR A 37 -16.98 -1.10 -2.07
C THR A 37 -16.60 -2.25 -1.13
N ILE A 38 -15.75 -1.96 -0.14
CA ILE A 38 -15.28 -2.93 0.83
C ILE A 38 -16.08 -2.82 2.12
N ASN A 39 -16.62 -3.96 2.57
CA ASN A 39 -17.37 -4.07 3.81
C ASN A 39 -16.43 -4.31 5.00
N LEU A 40 -16.31 -3.33 5.90
CA LEU A 40 -15.45 -3.40 7.09
C LEU A 40 -16.23 -3.74 8.37
N ARG A 41 -17.49 -4.16 8.26
CA ARG A 41 -18.38 -4.50 9.40
C ARG A 41 -17.74 -5.49 10.36
N ASN A 42 -16.96 -6.45 9.86
CA ASN A 42 -16.27 -7.46 10.66
C ASN A 42 -15.22 -6.87 11.61
N ALA A 43 -14.73 -5.64 11.38
CA ALA A 43 -13.85 -4.95 12.32
C ALA A 43 -14.53 -4.68 13.68
N LYS A 44 -15.87 -4.57 13.72
CA LYS A 44 -16.64 -4.35 14.97
C LYS A 44 -16.62 -5.55 15.92
N LYS A 45 -16.28 -6.75 15.43
CA LYS A 45 -16.10 -7.96 16.26
C LYS A 45 -14.91 -7.83 17.21
N ALA A 46 -13.94 -6.97 16.89
CA ALA A 46 -12.82 -6.69 17.78
C ALA A 46 -13.23 -5.78 18.95
N PRO A 47 -12.52 -5.85 20.10
CA PRO A 47 -12.66 -4.89 21.19
C PRO A 47 -12.53 -3.44 20.71
N LEU A 48 -13.22 -2.51 21.36
CA LEU A 48 -13.32 -1.10 20.96
C LEU A 48 -11.99 -0.46 20.59
N TYR A 49 -10.95 -0.69 21.39
CA TYR A 49 -9.63 -0.11 21.22
C TYR A 49 -8.78 -0.77 20.12
N LYS A 50 -9.28 -1.78 19.41
CA LYS A 50 -8.57 -2.44 18.28
C LYS A 50 -9.31 -2.30 16.95
N ARG A 51 -10.47 -1.64 16.90
CA ARG A 51 -11.36 -1.71 15.73
C ARG A 51 -10.76 -1.10 14.46
N SER A 52 -10.23 0.12 14.50
CA SER A 52 -9.63 0.74 13.29
C SER A 52 -8.39 -0.01 12.81
N LYS A 53 -7.54 -0.48 13.73
CA LYS A 53 -6.41 -1.37 13.40
C LYS A 53 -6.88 -2.67 12.72
N LYS A 54 -7.94 -3.29 13.24
CA LYS A 54 -8.54 -4.49 12.63
C LYS A 54 -9.19 -4.20 11.28
N ALA A 55 -9.77 -3.01 11.09
CA ALA A 55 -10.36 -2.58 9.83
C ALA A 55 -9.31 -2.50 8.71
N ILE A 56 -8.13 -1.97 8.98
CA ILE A 56 -7.02 -1.95 8.00
C ILE A 56 -6.54 -3.36 7.69
N LYS A 57 -6.39 -4.22 8.71
CA LYS A 57 -6.01 -5.62 8.47
C LYS A 57 -7.03 -6.34 7.59
N LEU A 58 -8.31 -6.14 7.89
CA LEU A 58 -9.42 -6.70 7.12
C LEU A 58 -9.45 -6.16 5.68
N LEU A 59 -9.18 -4.86 5.49
CA LEU A 59 -9.06 -4.24 4.16
C LEU A 59 -7.99 -4.96 3.34
N LYS A 60 -6.78 -5.13 3.90
CA LYS A 60 -5.67 -5.82 3.24
C LYS A 60 -6.01 -7.28 2.92
N GLU A 61 -6.62 -8.00 3.86
CA GLU A 61 -7.05 -9.39 3.66
C GLU A 61 -8.07 -9.52 2.52
N LEU A 62 -9.06 -8.62 2.46
CA LEU A 62 -10.09 -8.64 1.42
C LEU A 62 -9.52 -8.29 0.04
N VAL A 63 -8.69 -7.25 -0.05
CA VAL A 63 -8.01 -6.88 -1.30
C VAL A 63 -7.13 -8.04 -1.77
N LYS A 64 -6.28 -8.59 -0.89
CA LYS A 64 -5.45 -9.76 -1.22
C LYS A 64 -6.28 -10.94 -1.77
N ARG A 65 -7.46 -11.19 -1.19
CA ARG A 65 -8.35 -12.26 -1.64
C ARG A 65 -8.94 -12.01 -3.03
N PHE A 66 -9.41 -10.79 -3.30
CA PHE A 66 -10.04 -10.46 -4.59
C PHE A 66 -9.02 -10.32 -5.71
N THR A 67 -7.87 -9.71 -5.43
CA THR A 67 -6.84 -9.41 -6.43
C THR A 67 -5.85 -10.55 -6.62
N LYS A 68 -5.79 -11.51 -5.68
CA LYS A 68 -4.81 -12.62 -5.62
C LYS A 68 -3.34 -12.16 -5.56
N GLN A 69 -3.10 -10.91 -5.18
CA GLN A 69 -1.75 -10.33 -5.12
C GLN A 69 -1.03 -10.66 -3.81
N LYS A 70 0.30 -10.80 -3.87
CA LYS A 70 1.09 -11.16 -2.69
C LYS A 70 1.17 -9.99 -1.72
N GLU A 71 1.36 -8.79 -2.26
CA GLU A 71 1.63 -7.57 -1.50
C GLU A 71 0.55 -6.49 -1.76
N VAL A 72 0.08 -5.85 -0.68
CA VAL A 72 -0.99 -4.84 -0.74
C VAL A 72 -0.53 -3.58 -0.02
N TRP A 73 -0.42 -2.51 -0.80
CA TRP A 73 -0.06 -1.19 -0.32
C TRP A 73 -1.32 -0.34 -0.23
N VAL A 74 -1.49 0.32 0.91
CA VAL A 74 -2.67 1.14 1.19
C VAL A 74 -2.19 2.58 1.29
N SER A 75 -2.75 3.45 0.46
CA SER A 75 -2.46 4.87 0.50
C SER A 75 -2.82 5.50 1.85
N GLN A 76 -2.15 6.61 2.15
CA GLN A 76 -2.37 7.36 3.37
C GLN A 76 -3.81 7.89 3.48
N GLU A 77 -4.41 8.34 2.38
CA GLU A 77 -5.80 8.82 2.36
C GLU A 77 -6.81 7.78 2.85
N VAL A 78 -6.64 6.52 2.44
CA VAL A 78 -7.51 5.42 2.87
C VAL A 78 -7.33 5.15 4.36
N ASN A 79 -6.10 5.19 4.84
CA ASN A 79 -5.78 5.06 6.25
C ASN A 79 -6.48 6.18 7.05
N GLU A 80 -6.30 7.44 6.66
CA GLU A 80 -6.94 8.59 7.30
C GLU A 80 -8.46 8.49 7.29
N LYS A 81 -9.08 8.07 6.18
CA LYS A 81 -10.53 7.85 6.08
C LYS A 81 -11.02 6.79 7.07
N ILE A 82 -10.23 5.74 7.33
CA ILE A 82 -10.54 4.72 8.33
C ILE A 82 -10.39 5.29 9.76
N TRP A 83 -9.35 6.10 10.00
CA TRP A 83 -9.05 6.68 11.31
C TRP A 83 -9.78 8.00 11.62
N LYS A 84 -10.54 8.58 10.67
CA LYS A 84 -11.23 9.88 10.79
C LYS A 84 -12.09 10.03 12.05
N ARG A 85 -12.65 8.93 12.58
CA ARG A 85 -13.50 8.91 13.80
C ARG A 85 -12.79 8.26 15.00
N GLY A 86 -11.46 8.17 14.96
CA GLY A 86 -10.61 7.54 15.95
C GLY A 86 -10.62 6.01 15.92
N ILE A 87 -9.98 5.41 16.93
CA ILE A 87 -9.73 3.95 17.00
C ILE A 87 -11.00 3.11 17.20
N LYS A 88 -12.05 3.70 17.80
CA LYS A 88 -13.26 3.01 18.26
C LYS A 88 -14.35 2.87 17.19
N LYS A 89 -14.38 3.78 16.21
CA LYS A 89 -15.51 3.95 15.28
C LYS A 89 -15.06 3.94 13.80
N PRO A 90 -14.39 2.88 13.30
CA PRO A 90 -14.07 2.81 11.88
C PRO A 90 -15.34 2.80 11.00
N PRO A 91 -15.25 3.28 9.75
CA PRO A 91 -16.35 3.21 8.80
C PRO A 91 -16.75 1.75 8.54
N SER A 92 -18.04 1.50 8.31
CA SER A 92 -18.54 0.13 8.07
C SER A 92 -18.44 -0.30 6.60
N LYS A 93 -18.39 0.65 5.68
CA LYS A 93 -18.15 0.47 4.24
C LYS A 93 -17.17 1.55 3.77
N ILE A 94 -16.30 1.22 2.84
CA ILE A 94 -15.40 2.17 2.19
C ILE A 94 -15.36 1.89 0.69
N LYS A 95 -15.53 2.93 -0.13
CA LYS A 95 -15.25 2.85 -1.57
C LYS A 95 -13.77 3.10 -1.78
N VAL A 96 -13.13 2.21 -2.52
CA VAL A 96 -11.69 2.28 -2.83
C VAL A 96 -11.45 1.93 -4.30
N LYS A 97 -10.47 2.61 -4.89
CA LYS A 97 -9.90 2.30 -6.20
C LYS A 97 -8.71 1.36 -5.96
N VAL A 98 -8.72 0.20 -6.60
CA VAL A 98 -7.63 -0.79 -6.53
C VAL A 98 -6.94 -0.80 -7.89
N ILE A 99 -5.63 -0.58 -7.88
CA ILE A 99 -4.78 -0.63 -9.07
C ILE A 99 -3.89 -1.87 -8.94
N ILE A 100 -3.90 -2.70 -9.98
CA ILE A 100 -3.13 -3.94 -10.05
C ILE A 100 -1.92 -3.68 -10.93
N THR A 101 -0.72 -3.97 -10.41
CA THR A 101 0.54 -3.85 -11.12
C THR A 101 1.04 -5.24 -11.55
N ASN A 102 1.88 -5.30 -12.60
CA ASN A 102 2.47 -6.56 -13.07
C ASN A 102 3.38 -7.25 -12.02
N LYS A 103 4.03 -6.50 -11.13
CA LYS A 103 4.89 -6.98 -10.02
C LYS A 103 4.18 -7.73 -8.87
N GLU A 104 3.02 -8.30 -9.14
CA GLU A 104 2.13 -8.93 -8.15
C GLU A 104 1.75 -8.05 -6.94
N ARG A 105 1.62 -6.73 -7.17
CA ARG A 105 1.26 -5.73 -6.15
C ARG A 105 -0.14 -5.18 -6.40
N ALA A 106 -0.84 -4.86 -5.31
CA ALA A 106 -2.10 -4.12 -5.34
C ALA A 106 -1.96 -2.79 -4.59
N LEU A 107 -2.20 -1.67 -5.27
CA LEU A 107 -2.26 -0.34 -4.68
C LEU A 107 -3.71 0.03 -4.39
N VAL A 108 -3.99 0.56 -3.20
CA VAL A 108 -5.35 0.91 -2.76
C VAL A 108 -5.45 2.41 -2.49
N PHE A 109 -6.28 3.08 -3.26
CA PHE A 109 -6.58 4.51 -3.17
C PHE A 109 -8.00 4.77 -2.70
N SER A 110 -8.25 5.94 -2.12
CA SER A 110 -9.60 6.38 -1.82
C SER A 110 -10.33 6.63 -3.14
N ALA A 111 -11.53 6.07 -3.28
CA ALA A 111 -12.46 6.43 -4.35
C ALA A 111 -13.49 7.45 -3.86
#